data_AF-A0A1M3KB74-F1
#
_entry.id   AF-A0A1M3KB74-F1
#
_cell.length_a   1.000
_cell.length_b   1.000
_cell.length_c   1.000
_cell.angle_alpha   90.00
_cell.angle_beta   90.00
_cell.angle_gamma   90.00
#
_symmetry.space_group_name_H-M   'P 1'
#
loop_
_entity.id
_entity.type
_entity.pdbx_description
1 polymer ?
#
loop_
_entity_poly.entity_id
_entity_poly.type
_entity_poly.pdbx_seq_one_letter_code
_entity_poly.pdbx_strand_id
1 'polypeptide(L)'
;MEVPRHWRLKKQRYALVGEECPHCNSKIFPPRDVCPYCGGEAKTQFAFSGKGEIYSFTHMGTAPAGFEQTSPYTMALVRLEEGPVVTAQLTDLGDQEVQIGMPVEMVTRKL
;
A
#
# COMPACT_ATOMS: atom_id res chain seq x y z
N MET A 1 14.51 17.37 -0.59
CA MET A 1 13.43 18.20 -0.03
C MET A 1 12.26 17.31 0.39
N GLU A 2 12.46 16.42 1.36
CA GLU A 2 11.52 15.30 1.61
C GLU A 2 10.58 15.54 2.80
N VAL A 3 10.99 16.35 3.78
CA VAL A 3 10.25 16.54 5.04
C VAL A 3 8.80 17.01 4.84
N PRO A 4 8.50 18.05 4.03
CA PRO A 4 7.11 18.48 3.82
C PRO A 4 6.25 17.43 3.13
N ARG A 5 6.84 16.60 2.25
CA ARG A 5 6.13 15.50 1.59
C ARG A 5 5.72 14.45 2.61
N HIS A 6 6.63 14.00 3.48
CA HIS A 6 6.31 13.03 4.53
C HIS A 6 5.24 13.53 5.50
N TRP A 7 5.28 14.82 5.86
CA TRP A 7 4.25 15.43 6.70
C TRP A 7 2.84 15.35 6.08
N ARG A 8 2.69 15.71 4.79
CA ARG A 8 1.39 15.65 4.09
C ARG A 8 0.87 14.23 3.92
N LEU A 9 1.75 13.25 3.69
CA LEU A 9 1.37 11.86 3.44
C LEU A 9 1.24 11.01 4.73
N LYS A 10 1.31 11.62 5.92
CA LYS A 10 1.31 10.90 7.20
C LYS A 10 0.09 9.99 7.37
N LYS A 11 -1.12 10.49 7.09
CA LYS A 11 -2.36 9.72 7.26
C LYS A 11 -2.42 8.47 6.36
N GLN A 12 -2.10 8.63 5.07
CA GLN A 12 -2.10 7.50 4.13
C GLN A 12 -1.01 6.47 4.45
N ARG A 13 0.16 6.89 4.97
CA ARG A 13 1.27 5.97 5.26
C ARG A 13 1.16 5.27 6.60
N TYR A 14 0.57 5.89 7.61
CA TYR A 14 0.53 5.34 8.97
C TYR A 14 -0.77 4.62 9.29
N ALA A 15 -1.87 5.01 8.63
CA ALA A 15 -3.20 4.51 8.95
C ALA A 15 -3.99 4.10 7.69
N LEU A 16 -3.30 3.94 6.55
CA LEU A 16 -3.90 3.56 5.26
C LEU A 16 -5.15 4.36 4.89
N VAL A 17 -5.17 5.66 5.20
CA VAL A 17 -6.31 6.52 4.90
C VAL A 17 -6.25 6.93 3.44
N GLY A 18 -7.23 6.45 2.67
CA GLY A 18 -7.55 6.90 1.31
C GLY A 18 -8.87 7.66 1.30
N GLU A 19 -9.64 7.48 0.23
CA GLU A 19 -10.92 8.16 0.03
C GLU A 19 -12.00 7.22 -0.50
N GLU A 20 -13.25 7.58 -0.26
CA GLU A 20 -14.41 7.05 -0.96
C GLU A 20 -15.03 8.18 -1.80
N CYS A 21 -15.32 7.89 -3.07
CA CYS A 21 -16.04 8.84 -3.89
C CYS A 21 -17.52 8.89 -3.48
N PRO A 22 -18.07 10.06 -3.10
CA PRO A 22 -19.50 10.18 -2.74
C PRO A 22 -20.45 10.01 -3.92
N HIS A 23 -19.94 10.00 -5.16
CA HIS A 23 -20.76 9.90 -6.38
C HIS A 23 -20.92 8.47 -6.90
N CYS A 24 -19.89 7.64 -6.74
CA CYS A 24 -19.86 6.27 -7.29
C CYS A 24 -19.42 5.20 -6.28
N ASN A 25 -19.19 5.59 -5.02
CA ASN A 25 -18.77 4.73 -3.90
C ASN A 25 -17.45 3.96 -4.11
N SER A 26 -16.70 4.28 -5.16
CA SER A 26 -15.39 3.68 -5.39
C SER A 26 -14.42 4.06 -4.27
N LYS A 27 -13.72 3.06 -3.73
CA LYS A 27 -12.63 3.27 -2.77
C LYS A 27 -11.35 3.57 -3.53
N ILE A 28 -10.63 4.60 -3.12
CA ILE A 28 -9.51 5.18 -3.85
C ILE A 28 -8.31 5.23 -2.90
N PHE A 29 -7.23 4.58 -3.32
CA PHE A 29 -5.95 4.66 -2.65
C PHE A 29 -4.81 4.72 -3.68
N PRO A 30 -3.84 5.65 -3.56
CA PRO A 30 -3.80 6.75 -2.59
C PRO A 30 -4.92 7.80 -2.80
N PRO A 31 -5.21 8.67 -1.81
CA PRO A 31 -6.19 9.77 -1.95
C PRO A 31 -5.94 10.64 -3.20
N ARG A 32 -7.00 11.13 -3.84
CA ARG A 32 -6.97 11.99 -5.03
C ARG A 32 -8.13 12.98 -5.01
N ASP A 33 -7.88 14.24 -5.39
CA ASP A 33 -8.92 15.28 -5.46
C ASP A 33 -10.07 14.95 -6.43
N VAL A 34 -9.78 14.17 -7.48
CA VAL A 34 -10.73 13.78 -8.54
C VAL A 34 -10.80 12.26 -8.63
N CYS A 35 -12.03 11.73 -8.60
CA CYS A 35 -12.30 10.31 -8.73
C CYS A 35 -11.89 9.81 -10.12
N PRO A 36 -11.01 8.80 -10.23
CA PRO A 36 -10.57 8.27 -11.52
C PRO A 36 -11.65 7.46 -12.25
N TYR A 37 -12.73 7.09 -11.57
CA TYR A 37 -13.80 6.25 -12.13
C TYR A 37 -14.95 7.08 -12.72
N CYS A 38 -15.36 8.17 -12.07
CA CYS A 38 -16.50 8.97 -12.48
C CYS A 38 -16.19 10.45 -12.76
N GLY A 39 -14.96 10.91 -12.50
CA GLY A 39 -14.55 12.31 -12.69
C GLY A 39 -15.11 13.31 -11.67
N GLY A 40 -15.94 12.86 -10.73
CA GLY A 40 -16.46 13.69 -9.64
C GLY A 40 -15.41 13.95 -8.55
N GLU A 41 -15.76 14.77 -7.55
CA GLU A 41 -14.86 15.04 -6.44
C GLU A 41 -14.68 13.77 -5.58
N ALA A 42 -13.45 13.48 -5.17
CA ALA A 42 -13.14 12.46 -4.17
C ALA A 42 -12.52 13.17 -2.96
N LYS A 43 -13.33 13.33 -1.89
CA LYS A 43 -12.94 14.10 -0.70
C LYS A 43 -13.31 13.45 0.62
N THR A 44 -14.11 12.38 0.58
CA THR A 44 -14.56 11.69 1.80
C THR A 44 -13.46 10.74 2.26
N GLN A 45 -12.85 11.01 3.41
CA GLN A 45 -11.82 10.14 3.98
C GLN A 45 -12.37 8.74 4.25
N PHE A 46 -11.61 7.73 3.86
CA PHE A 46 -11.93 6.32 4.10
C PHE A 46 -10.71 5.61 4.67
N ALA A 47 -10.86 4.99 5.83
CA ALA A 47 -9.81 4.18 6.46
C ALA A 47 -9.96 2.74 6.00
N PHE A 48 -8.94 2.23 5.29
CA PHE A 48 -8.90 0.86 4.84
C PHE A 48 -8.54 -0.07 6.01
N SER A 49 -9.06 -1.29 6.00
CA SER A 49 -8.83 -2.31 7.03
C SER A 49 -7.35 -2.66 7.21
N GLY A 50 -6.54 -2.46 6.18
CA GLY A 50 -5.15 -2.89 6.12
C GLY A 50 -4.99 -4.34 5.70
N LYS A 51 -6.07 -5.09 5.48
CA LYS A 51 -6.04 -6.48 5.05
C LYS A 51 -6.06 -6.59 3.54
N GLY A 52 -5.42 -7.63 3.02
CA GLY A 52 -5.43 -7.91 1.59
C GLY A 52 -4.83 -9.27 1.26
N GLU A 53 -4.72 -9.52 -0.04
CA GLU A 53 -4.10 -10.71 -0.60
C GLU A 53 -2.94 -10.34 -1.53
N ILE A 54 -1.92 -11.19 -1.60
CA ILE A 54 -0.82 -11.01 -2.57
C ILE A 54 -1.38 -11.19 -3.98
N TYR A 55 -1.41 -10.11 -4.76
CA TYR A 55 -1.81 -10.12 -6.16
C TYR A 55 -0.66 -10.58 -7.08
N SER A 56 0.57 -10.16 -6.78
CA SER A 56 1.80 -10.54 -7.48
C SER A 56 3.00 -10.19 -6.61
N PHE A 57 4.14 -10.87 -6.77
CA PHE A 57 5.35 -10.58 -6.00
C PHE A 57 6.63 -10.84 -6.80
N THR A 58 7.74 -10.28 -6.31
CA THR A 58 9.08 -10.53 -6.83
C THR A 58 10.11 -10.56 -5.69
N HIS A 59 11.12 -11.41 -5.84
CA HIS A 59 12.24 -11.48 -4.91
C HIS A 59 13.38 -10.59 -5.40
N MET A 60 13.74 -9.61 -4.59
CA MET A 60 14.84 -8.70 -4.83
C MET A 60 16.10 -9.29 -4.21
N GLY A 61 16.97 -9.87 -5.05
CA GLY A 61 18.27 -10.39 -4.61
C GLY A 61 19.34 -9.32 -4.42
N THR A 62 19.16 -8.15 -5.04
CA THR A 62 20.09 -7.02 -4.94
C THR A 62 19.33 -5.78 -4.51
N ALA A 63 19.72 -5.21 -3.37
CA ALA A 63 19.19 -3.94 -2.91
C ALA A 63 19.93 -2.74 -3.54
N PRO A 64 19.25 -1.59 -3.70
CA PRO A 64 19.91 -0.33 -4.05
C PRO A 64 20.98 0.08 -3.02
N ALA A 65 21.91 0.92 -3.46
CA ALA A 65 22.93 1.48 -2.57
C ALA A 65 22.30 2.19 -1.36
N GLY A 66 22.75 1.86 -0.15
CA GLY A 66 22.20 2.37 1.12
C GLY A 66 21.09 1.51 1.74
N PHE A 67 20.64 0.45 1.06
CA PHE A 67 19.64 -0.51 1.55
C PHE A 67 20.18 -1.94 1.57
N GLU A 68 21.50 -2.14 1.55
CA GLU A 68 22.14 -3.45 1.45
C GLU A 68 21.71 -4.38 2.60
N GLN A 69 21.46 -3.81 3.78
CA GLN A 69 21.01 -4.55 4.96
C GLN A 69 19.57 -5.10 4.85
N THR A 70 18.78 -4.64 3.87
CA THR A 70 17.43 -5.15 3.63
C THR A 70 17.41 -6.26 2.58
N SER A 71 18.54 -6.57 1.94
CA SER A 71 18.65 -7.66 0.98
C SER A 71 18.86 -9.01 1.67
N PRO A 72 18.24 -10.11 1.22
CA PRO A 72 17.19 -10.16 0.20
C PRO A 72 15.82 -9.74 0.77
N TYR A 73 14.95 -9.19 -0.07
CA TYR A 73 13.57 -8.88 0.30
C TYR A 73 12.56 -9.20 -0.78
N THR A 74 11.31 -9.40 -0.36
CA THR A 74 10.20 -9.63 -1.28
C THR A 74 9.36 -8.36 -1.42
N MET A 75 9.19 -7.89 -2.66
CA MET A 75 8.21 -6.86 -2.98
C MET A 75 6.93 -7.50 -3.48
N ALA A 76 5.78 -6.97 -3.08
CA ALA A 76 4.47 -7.44 -3.49
C ALA A 76 3.57 -6.30 -3.96
N LEU A 77 2.72 -6.64 -4.92
CA LEU A 77 1.46 -5.99 -5.16
C LEU A 77 0.41 -6.68 -4.29
N VAL A 78 -0.23 -5.94 -3.41
CA VAL A 78 -1.25 -6.43 -2.49
C VAL A 78 -2.59 -5.84 -2.90
N ARG A 79 -3.57 -6.69 -3.21
CA ARG A 79 -4.96 -6.26 -3.40
C ARG A 79 -5.62 -6.17 -2.03
N LEU A 80 -6.00 -4.96 -1.62
CA LEU A 80 -6.73 -4.75 -0.38
C LEU A 80 -8.15 -5.34 -0.48
N GLU A 81 -8.74 -5.74 0.64
CA GLU A 81 -10.12 -6.26 0.69
C GLU A 81 -11.13 -5.28 0.07
N GLU A 82 -10.87 -3.97 0.17
CA GLU A 82 -11.73 -2.93 -0.37
C GLU A 82 -11.48 -2.60 -1.85
N GLY A 83 -10.50 -3.25 -2.50
CA GLY A 83 -10.31 -3.23 -3.96
C GLY A 83 -8.96 -2.68 -4.47
N PRO A 84 -8.44 -1.54 -3.98
CA PRO A 84 -7.19 -0.97 -4.48
C PRO A 84 -5.99 -1.91 -4.33
N VAL A 85 -5.06 -1.81 -5.28
CA VAL A 85 -3.79 -2.55 -5.25
C VAL A 85 -2.67 -1.61 -4.80
N VAL A 86 -1.92 -2.02 -3.78
CA VAL A 86 -0.79 -1.27 -3.21
C VAL A 86 0.52 -2.01 -3.40
N THR A 87 1.61 -1.27 -3.60
CA THR A 87 2.96 -1.83 -3.63
C THR A 87 3.58 -1.72 -2.25
N ALA A 88 4.02 -2.85 -1.68
CA ALA A 88 4.67 -2.89 -0.37
C ALA A 88 5.74 -4.00 -0.32
N GLN A 89 6.67 -3.86 0.62
CA GLN A 89 7.60 -4.93 0.97
C GLN A 89 6.90 -5.90 1.95
N LEU A 90 7.06 -7.20 1.76
CA LEU A 90 6.61 -8.20 2.72
C LEU A 90 7.65 -8.34 3.83
N THR A 91 7.18 -8.46 5.08
CA THR A 91 8.04 -8.64 6.26
C THR A 91 7.60 -9.85 7.05
N ASP A 92 8.43 -10.28 8.00
CA ASP A 92 8.10 -11.33 8.98
C ASP A 92 7.70 -12.68 8.36
N LEU A 93 8.21 -12.99 7.15
CA LEU A 93 7.93 -14.23 6.43
C LEU A 93 8.58 -15.47 7.08
N GLY A 94 9.69 -15.30 7.81
CA GLY A 94 10.49 -16.44 8.30
C GLY A 94 10.90 -17.35 7.15
N ASP A 95 10.62 -18.65 7.29
CA ASP A 95 10.88 -19.68 6.26
C ASP A 95 9.66 -19.94 5.35
N GLN A 96 8.59 -19.13 5.46
CA GLN A 96 7.38 -19.33 4.70
C GLN A 96 7.57 -18.95 3.22
N GLU A 97 7.22 -19.88 2.32
CA GLU A 97 7.23 -19.61 0.89
C GLU A 97 6.08 -18.68 0.50
N VAL A 98 6.38 -17.61 -0.24
CA VAL A 98 5.41 -16.60 -0.67
C VAL A 98 4.61 -17.12 -1.86
N GLN A 99 3.28 -16.94 -1.82
CA GLN A 99 2.38 -17.39 -2.88
C GLN A 99 1.35 -16.32 -3.24
N ILE A 100 0.91 -16.28 -4.49
CA ILE A 100 -0.21 -15.44 -4.93
C ILE A 100 -1.49 -15.91 -4.23
N GLY A 101 -2.30 -14.96 -3.75
CA GLY A 101 -3.52 -15.21 -2.96
C GLY A 101 -3.28 -15.37 -1.47
N MET A 102 -2.03 -15.34 -1.00
CA MET A 102 -1.72 -15.40 0.43
C MET A 102 -2.27 -14.16 1.16
N PRO A 103 -2.99 -14.33 2.28
CA PRO A 103 -3.50 -13.20 3.05
C PRO A 103 -2.38 -12.48 3.78
N VAL A 104 -2.45 -11.15 3.81
CA VAL A 104 -1.48 -10.26 4.47
C VAL A 104 -2.20 -9.11 5.17
N GLU A 105 -1.51 -8.46 6.10
CA GLU A 105 -2.02 -7.27 6.78
C GLU A 105 -0.97 -6.15 6.83
N MET A 106 -1.44 -4.90 6.87
CA MET A 106 -0.59 -3.73 6.97
C MET A 106 0.02 -3.61 8.36
N VAL A 107 1.34 -3.43 8.39
CA VAL A 107 2.07 -3.03 9.60
C VAL A 107 2.82 -1.73 9.36
N THR A 108 2.98 -0.91 10.41
CA THR A 108 3.83 0.28 10.34
C THR A 108 5.29 -0.09 10.58
N ARG A 109 6.17 0.30 9.65
CA ARG A 109 7.62 0.06 9.72
C ARG A 109 8.42 1.33 9.46
N LYS A 110 9.66 1.33 9.93
CA LYS A 110 10.64 2.35 9.57
C LYS A 110 11.13 2.07 8.15
N LEU A 111 10.86 3.00 7.24
CA LEU A 111 11.40 3.03 5.89
C LEU A 111 12.67 3.89 5.84
#